data_AF-A0A6A7LVS7-F1
#
_entry.id   AF-A0A6A7LVS7-F1
#
_cell.length_a   1.000
_cell.length_b   1.000
_cell.length_c   1.000
_cell.angle_alpha   90.00
_cell.angle_beta   90.00
_cell.angle_gamma   90.00
#
_symmetry.space_group_name_H-M   'P 1'
#
loop_
_entity.id
_entity.type
_entity.pdbx_description
1 polymer ?
#
loop_
_entity_poly.entity_id
_entity_poly.type
_entity_poly.pdbx_seq_one_letter_code
_entity_poly.pdbx_strand_id
1 'polypeptide(L)'
;MCFSVSRRIVRNLVTRADGKLVNVGRKTGQLFVCAAGCCCGHTDRGFAPVQTELFHAEWERRRLRPHVHLSMGGCLGPCPLANVVMLLFDGHAVWFHSFNSDRLVYALFDYIELMRAAQAYLPPPPELADLQFSAFNWEAHSQHPAHGPAAAGGFVFLTHADTDLLALSKVVPRLGPEFPPVRGHGIAHLKSDDDARAFVDAVVPGADVVILRLLGGRTSFGGGFERAVVRAREDEQWLICLPGTDALDPELTAASNVGAAVALEALAYLQCGGLRNVEQLLRFLSDHLLTTGFGYDAPEPQPRHGVYWDTSAGGAPRGEAIEVVGT
;
A
#
# COMPACT_ATOMS: atom_id res chain seq x y z
N MET A 1 -39.67 -25.36 10.10
CA MET A 1 -39.48 -25.51 8.64
C MET A 1 -38.05 -25.09 8.30
N CYS A 2 -37.18 -26.04 7.97
CA CYS A 2 -35.79 -25.77 7.64
C CYS A 2 -35.71 -25.47 6.14
N PHE A 3 -35.51 -24.21 5.76
CA PHE A 3 -35.29 -23.85 4.36
C PHE A 3 -33.84 -24.20 3.98
N SER A 4 -33.66 -25.38 3.37
CA SER A 4 -32.44 -25.72 2.65
C SER A 4 -32.35 -24.85 1.39
N VAL A 5 -31.60 -23.75 1.48
CA VAL A 5 -31.21 -22.97 0.29
C VAL A 5 -30.19 -23.79 -0.49
N SER A 6 -30.66 -24.53 -1.48
CA SER A 6 -29.81 -25.24 -2.44
C SER A 6 -29.00 -24.22 -3.24
N ARG A 7 -27.77 -23.94 -2.82
CA ARG A 7 -26.81 -23.07 -3.54
C ARG A 7 -26.65 -23.62 -4.95
N ARG A 8 -27.15 -22.88 -5.94
CA ARG A 8 -26.99 -23.20 -7.37
C ARG A 8 -25.48 -23.16 -7.68
N ILE A 9 -24.89 -24.30 -8.00
CA ILE A 9 -23.48 -24.37 -8.40
C ILE A 9 -23.36 -23.65 -9.76
N VAL A 10 -22.92 -22.40 -9.73
CA VAL A 10 -22.62 -21.63 -10.95
C VAL A 10 -21.34 -22.18 -11.53
N ARG A 11 -21.45 -22.88 -12.67
CA ARG A 11 -20.28 -23.39 -13.41
C ARG A 11 -19.60 -22.21 -14.09
N ASN A 12 -18.32 -22.01 -13.80
CA ASN A 12 -17.52 -20.97 -14.44
C ASN A 12 -16.80 -21.61 -15.62
N LEU A 13 -17.40 -21.50 -16.81
CA LEU A 13 -16.89 -22.15 -18.02
C LEU A 13 -15.91 -21.23 -18.74
N VAL A 14 -14.70 -21.72 -18.97
CA VAL A 14 -13.65 -21.05 -19.73
C VAL A 14 -13.36 -21.86 -20.98
N THR A 15 -13.37 -21.20 -22.14
CA THR A 15 -12.96 -21.80 -23.41
C THR A 15 -11.44 -21.78 -23.49
N ARG A 16 -10.84 -22.96 -23.55
CA ARG A 16 -9.39 -23.11 -23.75
C ARG A 16 -9.03 -22.83 -25.21
N ALA A 17 -7.74 -22.60 -25.48
CA ALA A 17 -7.22 -22.39 -26.84
C ALA A 17 -7.51 -23.55 -27.81
N ASP A 18 -7.78 -24.76 -27.31
CA ASP A 18 -8.20 -25.94 -28.09
C ASP A 18 -9.71 -25.99 -28.37
N GLY A 19 -10.45 -24.92 -28.04
CA GLY A 19 -11.89 -24.80 -28.24
C GLY A 19 -12.74 -25.56 -27.20
N LYS A 20 -12.12 -26.28 -26.24
CA LYS A 20 -12.86 -27.03 -25.22
C LYS A 20 -13.35 -26.11 -24.11
N LEU A 21 -14.63 -26.25 -23.76
CA LEU A 21 -15.23 -25.63 -22.57
C LEU A 21 -14.84 -26.43 -21.33
N VAL A 22 -14.17 -25.77 -20.38
CA VAL A 22 -13.75 -26.38 -19.11
C VAL A 22 -14.36 -25.59 -17.96
N ASN A 23 -14.91 -26.28 -16.97
CA ASN A 23 -15.35 -25.65 -15.73
C ASN A 23 -14.14 -25.34 -14.85
N VAL A 24 -13.78 -24.07 -14.75
CA VAL A 24 -12.71 -23.55 -13.90
C VAL A 24 -13.33 -23.02 -12.62
N GLY A 25 -13.29 -23.80 -11.54
CA GLY A 25 -13.89 -23.41 -10.27
C GLY A 25 -13.37 -22.04 -9.79
N ARG A 26 -14.28 -21.07 -9.60
CA ARG A 26 -13.94 -19.76 -9.05
C ARG A 26 -13.71 -19.93 -7.54
N LYS A 27 -12.46 -19.80 -7.11
CA LYS A 27 -12.11 -19.81 -5.68
C LYS A 27 -12.10 -18.37 -5.16
N THR A 28 -12.51 -18.20 -3.92
CA THR A 28 -12.48 -16.89 -3.23
C THR A 28 -11.08 -16.53 -2.77
N GLY A 29 -10.18 -17.50 -2.60
CA GLY A 29 -8.79 -17.23 -2.28
C GLY A 29 -7.80 -18.34 -2.59
N GLN A 30 -6.52 -18.03 -2.34
CA GLN A 30 -5.39 -18.93 -2.41
C GLN A 30 -4.37 -18.59 -1.32
N LEU A 31 -4.01 -19.58 -0.53
CA LEU A 31 -3.00 -19.51 0.53
C LEU A 31 -1.72 -20.20 0.05
N PHE A 32 -0.61 -19.47 0.06
CA PHE A 32 0.72 -19.95 -0.27
C PHE A 32 1.57 -20.00 0.98
N VAL A 33 2.25 -21.12 1.21
CA VAL A 33 3.19 -21.30 2.32
C VAL A 33 4.56 -21.64 1.74
N CYS A 34 5.56 -20.81 2.07
CA CYS A 34 6.95 -21.06 1.67
C CYS A 34 7.50 -22.23 2.50
N ALA A 35 7.65 -23.39 1.88
CA ALA A 35 8.10 -24.62 2.55
C ALA A 35 9.25 -25.34 1.83
N ALA A 36 9.64 -24.86 0.64
CA ALA A 36 10.69 -25.47 -0.19
C ALA A 36 11.70 -24.43 -0.73
N GLY A 37 11.72 -23.22 -0.15
CA GLY A 37 12.69 -22.17 -0.49
C GLY A 37 14.08 -22.44 0.11
N CYS A 38 15.01 -21.49 0.00
CA CYS A 38 16.38 -21.63 0.52
C CYS A 38 16.55 -21.29 2.02
N CYS A 39 15.49 -20.80 2.68
CA CYS A 39 15.49 -20.30 4.07
C CYS A 39 14.39 -20.94 4.95
N CYS A 40 13.12 -20.82 4.54
CA CYS A 40 11.96 -21.24 5.34
C CYS A 40 12.02 -22.74 5.65
N GLY A 41 11.98 -23.10 6.93
CA GLY A 41 12.01 -24.48 7.39
C GLY A 41 13.40 -25.14 7.44
N HIS A 42 14.48 -24.46 7.03
CA HIS A 42 15.85 -24.98 7.11
C HIS A 42 16.44 -24.75 8.50
N THR A 43 16.07 -25.62 9.44
CA THR A 43 16.54 -25.54 10.85
C THR A 43 18.04 -25.75 11.00
N ASP A 44 18.65 -26.49 10.09
CA ASP A 44 20.11 -26.64 9.97
C ASP A 44 20.84 -25.32 9.72
N ARG A 45 20.14 -24.31 9.18
CA ARG A 45 20.66 -22.96 8.90
C ARG A 45 20.24 -21.91 9.93
N GLY A 46 19.66 -22.35 11.06
CA GLY A 46 19.22 -21.47 12.15
C GLY A 46 17.84 -20.83 11.96
N PHE A 47 17.06 -21.24 10.96
CA PHE A 47 15.68 -20.79 10.78
C PHE A 47 14.69 -21.64 11.58
N ALA A 48 13.52 -21.09 11.90
CA ALA A 48 12.45 -21.85 12.54
C ALA A 48 11.82 -22.87 11.56
N PRO A 49 11.31 -24.03 12.05
CA PRO A 49 10.60 -24.98 11.20
C PRO A 49 9.30 -24.37 10.66
N VAL A 50 8.88 -24.78 9.46
CA VAL A 50 7.56 -24.44 8.90
C VAL A 50 6.58 -25.53 9.33
N GLN A 51 5.42 -25.16 9.88
CA GLN A 51 4.40 -26.12 10.36
C GLN A 51 3.55 -26.70 9.21
N THR A 52 4.18 -27.26 8.18
CA THR A 52 3.50 -27.73 6.94
C THR A 52 2.37 -28.73 7.20
N GLU A 53 2.57 -29.66 8.14
CA GLU A 53 1.55 -30.64 8.53
C GLU A 53 0.32 -29.95 9.15
N LEU A 54 0.54 -28.96 10.02
CA LEU A 54 -0.53 -28.21 10.67
C LEU A 54 -1.32 -27.37 9.66
N PHE A 55 -0.63 -26.72 8.71
CA PHE A 55 -1.28 -26.01 7.61
C PHE A 55 -2.21 -26.91 6.80
N HIS A 56 -1.75 -28.12 6.47
CA HIS A 56 -2.58 -29.08 5.75
C HIS A 56 -3.76 -29.57 6.60
N ALA A 57 -3.50 -29.92 7.86
CA ALA A 57 -4.51 -30.43 8.79
C ALA A 57 -5.65 -29.43 9.03
N GLU A 58 -5.32 -28.15 9.28
CA GLU A 58 -6.33 -27.11 9.49
C GLU A 58 -7.11 -26.80 8.21
N TRP A 59 -6.44 -26.78 7.04
CA TRP A 59 -7.11 -26.60 5.75
C TRP A 59 -8.13 -27.70 5.45
N GLU A 60 -7.77 -28.95 5.75
CA GLU A 60 -8.64 -30.11 5.59
C GLU A 60 -9.78 -30.12 6.61
N ARG A 61 -9.45 -29.97 7.90
CA ARG A 61 -10.41 -29.94 9.01
C ARG A 61 -11.48 -28.88 8.82
N ARG A 62 -11.11 -27.67 8.38
CA ARG A 62 -12.02 -26.53 8.14
C ARG A 62 -12.69 -26.56 6.76
N ARG A 63 -12.44 -27.62 5.97
CA ARG A 63 -13.05 -27.87 4.65
C ARG A 63 -12.88 -26.68 3.70
N LEU A 64 -11.69 -26.10 3.67
CA LEU A 64 -11.42 -24.86 2.93
C LEU A 64 -11.23 -25.08 1.42
N ARG A 65 -10.99 -26.31 0.97
CA ARG A 65 -10.73 -26.67 -0.44
C ARG A 65 -11.64 -26.02 -1.50
N PRO A 66 -12.97 -25.89 -1.30
CA PRO A 66 -13.85 -25.25 -2.28
C PRO A 66 -13.69 -23.72 -2.37
N HIS A 67 -13.13 -23.09 -1.34
CA HIS A 67 -13.10 -21.64 -1.17
C HIS A 67 -11.69 -21.06 -1.28
N VAL A 68 -10.73 -21.68 -0.58
CA VAL A 68 -9.33 -21.25 -0.51
C VAL A 68 -8.44 -22.41 -0.93
N HIS A 69 -7.65 -22.23 -1.98
CA HIS A 69 -6.65 -23.22 -2.37
C HIS A 69 -5.43 -23.13 -1.48
N LEU A 70 -4.97 -24.24 -0.88
CA LEU A 70 -3.68 -24.29 -0.23
C LEU A 70 -2.60 -24.75 -1.21
N SER A 71 -1.51 -24.00 -1.29
CA SER A 71 -0.29 -24.33 -2.02
C SER A 71 0.89 -24.24 -1.06
N MET A 72 1.64 -25.32 -0.90
CA MET A 72 2.83 -25.35 -0.03
C MET A 72 4.04 -25.75 -0.87
N GLY A 73 5.07 -24.92 -0.88
CA GLY A 73 6.25 -25.10 -1.73
C GLY A 73 6.58 -23.86 -2.56
N GLY A 74 7.75 -23.89 -3.20
CA GLY A 74 8.33 -22.72 -3.87
C GLY A 74 9.00 -21.73 -2.90
N CYS A 75 9.59 -20.68 -3.47
CA CYS A 75 10.21 -19.59 -2.72
C CYS A 75 9.31 -18.35 -2.84
N LEU A 76 8.88 -17.82 -1.69
CA LEU A 76 8.14 -16.55 -1.64
C LEU A 76 9.07 -15.36 -1.42
N GLY A 77 10.16 -15.54 -0.66
CA GLY A 77 10.97 -14.43 -0.16
C GLY A 77 10.14 -13.47 0.72
N PRO A 78 10.75 -12.61 1.55
CA PRO A 78 12.14 -12.48 1.95
C PRO A 78 12.79 -13.70 2.59
N CYS A 79 14.06 -13.94 2.27
CA CYS A 79 14.83 -14.92 3.02
C CYS A 79 15.15 -14.50 4.46
N PRO A 80 15.50 -13.23 4.75
CA PRO A 80 15.77 -12.79 6.12
C PRO A 80 14.58 -12.86 7.08
N LEU A 81 13.34 -12.69 6.58
CA LEU A 81 12.16 -12.74 7.45
C LEU A 81 11.71 -14.18 7.75
N ALA A 82 12.01 -15.10 6.83
CA ALA A 82 11.73 -16.53 6.87
C ALA A 82 10.25 -16.89 7.17
N ASN A 83 9.91 -18.16 6.97
CA ASN A 83 8.57 -18.72 7.13
C ASN A 83 7.46 -17.80 6.58
N VAL A 84 7.64 -17.41 5.32
CA VAL A 84 6.74 -16.48 4.65
C VAL A 84 5.47 -17.19 4.19
N VAL A 85 4.35 -16.50 4.37
CA VAL A 85 3.01 -16.93 3.96
C VAL A 85 2.36 -15.80 3.16
N MET A 86 1.75 -16.13 2.01
CA MET A 86 0.97 -15.18 1.23
C MET A 86 -0.47 -15.66 1.11
N LEU A 87 -1.42 -14.81 1.47
CA LEU A 87 -2.85 -15.05 1.30
C LEU A 87 -3.40 -14.11 0.22
N LEU A 88 -3.88 -14.68 -0.87
CA LEU A 88 -4.74 -14.00 -1.83
C LEU A 88 -6.19 -14.26 -1.44
N PHE A 89 -6.97 -13.23 -1.13
CA PHE A 89 -8.40 -13.37 -0.83
C PHE A 89 -9.18 -12.24 -1.48
N ASP A 90 -10.18 -12.58 -2.28
CA ASP A 90 -11.05 -11.62 -2.97
C ASP A 90 -10.30 -10.53 -3.75
N GLY A 91 -9.16 -10.89 -4.37
CA GLY A 91 -8.30 -9.97 -5.12
C GLY A 91 -7.24 -9.24 -4.28
N HIS A 92 -7.29 -9.32 -2.96
CA HIS A 92 -6.29 -8.74 -2.05
C HIS A 92 -5.15 -9.73 -1.78
N ALA A 93 -3.91 -9.31 -2.02
CA ALA A 93 -2.71 -10.06 -1.66
C ALA A 93 -2.15 -9.55 -0.33
N VAL A 94 -2.10 -10.42 0.67
CA VAL A 94 -1.58 -10.15 2.01
C VAL A 94 -0.37 -11.03 2.26
N TRP A 95 0.73 -10.46 2.72
CA TRP A 95 1.97 -11.18 2.99
C TRP A 95 2.29 -11.13 4.47
N PHE A 96 2.69 -12.26 5.02
CA PHE A 96 3.12 -12.40 6.39
C PHE A 96 4.46 -13.11 6.49
N HIS A 97 5.23 -12.80 7.52
CA HIS A 97 6.50 -13.44 7.80
C HIS A 97 6.54 -14.08 9.19
N SER A 98 7.63 -14.80 9.48
CA SER A 98 7.91 -15.36 10.80
C SER A 98 6.78 -16.23 11.36
N PHE A 99 6.10 -16.99 10.50
CA PHE A 99 5.15 -18.02 10.90
C PHE A 99 5.90 -19.21 11.55
N ASN A 100 6.26 -19.00 12.81
CA ASN A 100 7.19 -19.86 13.55
C ASN A 100 6.49 -20.66 14.66
N SER A 101 5.17 -20.57 14.77
CA SER A 101 4.41 -21.23 15.83
C SER A 101 3.01 -21.65 15.38
N ASP A 102 2.51 -22.71 15.99
CA ASP A 102 1.16 -23.24 15.76
C ASP A 102 0.07 -22.19 16.00
N ARG A 103 0.28 -21.32 17.01
CA ARG A 103 -0.64 -20.22 17.33
C ARG A 103 -0.90 -19.33 16.11
N LEU A 104 0.14 -18.97 15.36
CA LEU A 104 0.01 -18.10 14.18
C LEU A 104 -0.72 -18.83 13.04
N VAL A 105 -0.51 -20.13 12.91
CA VAL A 105 -1.24 -20.96 11.94
C VAL A 105 -2.73 -20.98 12.28
N TYR A 106 -3.09 -21.21 13.55
CA TYR A 106 -4.50 -21.15 13.98
C TYR A 106 -5.12 -19.77 13.74
N ALA A 107 -4.42 -18.69 14.14
CA ALA A 107 -4.85 -17.31 13.94
C ALA A 107 -5.14 -17.00 12.45
N LEU A 108 -4.27 -17.45 11.55
CA LEU A 108 -4.45 -17.27 10.12
C LEU A 108 -5.71 -17.98 9.60
N PHE A 109 -5.96 -19.21 10.04
CA PHE A 109 -7.15 -19.93 9.62
C PHE A 109 -8.44 -19.35 10.21
N ASP A 110 -8.41 -18.87 11.46
CA ASP A 110 -9.53 -18.14 12.06
C ASP A 110 -9.84 -16.86 11.26
N TYR A 111 -8.80 -16.11 10.88
CA TYR A 111 -8.92 -14.93 10.03
C TYR A 111 -9.49 -15.23 8.63
N ILE A 112 -9.06 -16.33 7.99
CA ILE A 112 -9.63 -16.79 6.70
C ILE A 112 -11.12 -17.09 6.85
N GLU A 113 -11.54 -17.72 7.96
CA GLU A 113 -12.95 -18.02 8.20
C GLU A 113 -13.78 -16.76 8.49
N LEU A 114 -13.21 -15.77 9.18
CA LEU A 114 -13.83 -14.45 9.36
C LEU A 114 -14.10 -13.76 8.01
N MET A 115 -13.09 -13.69 7.13
CA MET A 115 -13.26 -13.12 5.79
C MET A 115 -14.26 -13.92 4.94
N ARG A 116 -14.27 -15.25 5.06
CA ARG A 116 -15.25 -16.11 4.38
C ARG A 116 -16.68 -15.86 4.88
N ALA A 117 -16.87 -15.66 6.19
CA ALA A 117 -18.16 -15.35 6.78
C ALA A 117 -18.65 -13.96 6.35
N ALA A 118 -17.75 -12.97 6.28
CA ALA A 118 -18.03 -11.62 5.82
C ALA A 118 -18.22 -11.52 4.29
N GLN A 119 -17.72 -12.50 3.53
CA GLN A 119 -17.66 -12.47 2.06
C GLN A 119 -16.92 -11.25 1.50
N ALA A 120 -15.94 -10.74 2.24
CA ALA A 120 -15.14 -9.58 1.89
C ALA A 120 -13.76 -9.70 2.54
N TYR A 121 -12.79 -8.95 1.99
CA TYR A 121 -11.52 -8.71 2.67
C TYR A 121 -11.75 -7.94 3.97
N LEU A 122 -11.00 -8.31 5.01
CA LEU A 122 -10.94 -7.61 6.30
C LEU A 122 -9.48 -7.31 6.59
N PRO A 123 -9.12 -6.28 7.38
CA PRO A 123 -7.75 -6.12 7.85
C PRO A 123 -7.32 -7.30 8.77
N PRO A 124 -6.04 -7.71 8.77
CA PRO A 124 -5.56 -8.75 9.67
C PRO A 124 -5.78 -8.38 11.15
N PRO A 125 -6.12 -9.35 12.02
CA PRO A 125 -6.16 -9.11 13.46
C PRO A 125 -4.76 -8.72 13.98
N PRO A 126 -4.65 -8.03 15.14
CA PRO A 126 -3.37 -7.50 15.63
C PRO A 126 -2.21 -8.51 15.66
N GLU A 127 -2.49 -9.75 16.06
CA GLU A 127 -1.47 -10.81 16.14
C GLU A 127 -0.89 -11.22 14.77
N LEU A 128 -1.60 -10.97 13.67
CA LEU A 128 -1.14 -11.18 12.30
C LEU A 128 -0.69 -9.87 11.63
N ALA A 129 -1.29 -8.74 12.02
CA ALA A 129 -0.96 -7.43 11.48
C ALA A 129 0.50 -7.06 11.75
N ASP A 130 1.02 -7.38 12.93
CA ASP A 130 2.42 -7.14 13.31
C ASP A 130 3.42 -7.92 12.44
N LEU A 131 2.97 -8.98 11.77
CA LEU A 131 3.76 -9.83 10.90
C LEU A 131 3.56 -9.51 9.42
N GLN A 132 2.72 -8.53 9.10
CA GLN A 132 2.40 -8.15 7.74
C GLN A 132 3.57 -7.34 7.14
N PHE A 133 3.87 -7.60 5.86
CA PHE A 133 4.89 -6.83 5.12
C PHE A 133 4.53 -6.75 3.63
N SER A 134 5.31 -6.02 2.84
CA SER A 134 5.16 -5.96 1.38
C SER A 134 6.27 -6.73 0.68
N ALA A 135 5.93 -7.64 -0.24
CA ALA A 135 6.91 -8.45 -0.97
C ALA A 135 7.87 -7.66 -1.87
N PHE A 136 7.48 -6.45 -2.27
CA PHE A 136 8.28 -5.59 -3.16
C PHE A 136 8.90 -4.39 -2.44
N ASN A 137 8.51 -4.14 -1.18
CA ASN A 137 9.06 -3.08 -0.35
C ASN A 137 9.36 -3.68 1.03
N TRP A 138 10.63 -4.02 1.26
CA TRP A 138 11.13 -4.84 2.38
C TRP A 138 11.06 -4.19 3.78
N GLU A 139 10.11 -3.29 3.97
CA GLU A 139 9.81 -2.69 5.26
C GLU A 139 8.86 -3.65 6.01
N ALA A 140 9.18 -3.94 7.28
CA ALA A 140 8.15 -4.36 8.22
C ALA A 140 7.07 -3.29 8.12
N HIS A 141 5.81 -3.66 7.82
CA HIS A 141 4.77 -2.64 7.85
C HIS A 141 4.72 -2.13 9.30
N SER A 142 5.28 -0.93 9.48
CA SER A 142 4.86 -0.04 10.55
C SER A 142 3.38 0.09 10.35
N GLN A 143 2.64 -0.67 11.16
CA GLN A 143 1.23 -0.50 11.48
C GLN A 143 0.45 0.16 10.33
N HIS A 144 -0.25 -0.64 9.51
CA HIS A 144 -1.60 -0.17 9.22
C HIS A 144 -2.24 -0.03 10.60
N PRO A 145 -2.59 1.17 11.08
CA PRO A 145 -3.48 1.22 12.21
C PRO A 145 -4.66 0.37 11.78
N ALA A 146 -5.07 -0.55 12.66
CA ALA A 146 -6.47 -0.90 12.72
C ALA A 146 -7.27 0.39 12.48
N HIS A 147 -8.33 0.32 11.70
CA HIS A 147 -9.28 1.41 11.55
C HIS A 147 -9.92 1.68 12.93
N GLY A 148 -9.13 2.26 13.83
CA GLY A 148 -9.62 3.07 14.91
C GLY A 148 -10.21 4.32 14.27
N PRO A 149 -11.06 5.04 15.01
CA PRO A 149 -11.61 6.29 14.51
C PRO A 149 -10.45 7.12 13.95
N ALA A 150 -10.59 7.56 12.70
CA ALA A 150 -9.63 8.43 12.03
C ALA A 150 -9.14 9.46 13.06
N ALA A 151 -7.83 9.52 13.29
CA ALA A 151 -7.28 10.69 13.95
C ALA A 151 -7.73 11.88 13.11
N ALA A 152 -8.65 12.67 13.65
CA ALA A 152 -9.20 13.81 12.93
C ALA A 152 -8.07 14.82 12.69
N GLY A 153 -7.96 15.26 11.45
CA GLY A 153 -6.96 16.20 10.96
C GLY A 153 -5.82 15.56 10.16
N GLY A 154 -5.09 16.41 9.44
CA GLY A 154 -3.84 16.08 8.73
C GLY A 154 -3.97 15.84 7.23
N PHE A 155 -2.98 15.16 6.67
CA PHE A 155 -2.80 14.96 5.24
C PHE A 155 -3.09 13.53 4.81
N VAL A 156 -3.75 13.38 3.67
CA VAL A 156 -3.85 12.13 2.92
C VAL A 156 -3.23 12.32 1.54
N PHE A 157 -2.22 11.51 1.21
CA PHE A 157 -1.54 11.53 -0.07
C PHE A 157 -1.85 10.24 -0.84
N LEU A 158 -2.64 10.33 -1.90
CA LEU A 158 -2.97 9.22 -2.79
C LEU A 158 -2.14 9.31 -4.07
N THR A 159 -1.36 8.28 -4.39
CA THR A 159 -0.39 8.35 -5.49
C THR A 159 -0.27 7.05 -6.29
N HIS A 160 -0.02 7.19 -7.60
CA HIS A 160 0.39 6.07 -8.45
C HIS A 160 1.89 5.74 -8.35
N ALA A 161 2.71 6.63 -7.78
CA ALA A 161 4.16 6.50 -7.76
C ALA A 161 4.66 6.03 -6.39
N ASP A 162 5.22 4.82 -6.33
CA ASP A 162 5.80 4.26 -5.09
C ASP A 162 6.95 5.12 -4.53
N THR A 163 7.64 5.87 -5.39
CA THR A 163 8.69 6.82 -4.99
C THR A 163 8.18 7.90 -4.04
N ASP A 164 6.91 8.29 -4.15
CA ASP A 164 6.31 9.26 -3.24
C ASP A 164 6.11 8.65 -1.86
N LEU A 165 5.62 7.40 -1.80
CA LEU A 165 5.43 6.68 -0.54
C LEU A 165 6.76 6.45 0.17
N LEU A 166 7.80 6.11 -0.59
CA LEU A 166 9.17 6.01 -0.08
C LEU A 166 9.71 7.35 0.43
N ALA A 167 9.44 8.45 -0.27
CA ALA A 167 9.86 9.76 0.20
C ALA A 167 9.12 10.16 1.49
N LEU A 168 7.80 9.94 1.55
CA LEU A 168 6.99 10.18 2.73
C LEU A 168 7.46 9.35 3.93
N SER A 169 7.80 8.07 3.75
CA SER A 169 8.29 7.22 4.85
C SER A 169 9.60 7.73 5.48
N LYS A 170 10.41 8.48 4.73
CA LYS A 170 11.64 9.12 5.24
C LYS A 170 11.41 10.54 5.78
N VAL A 171 10.45 11.27 5.23
CA VAL A 171 10.17 12.67 5.56
C VAL A 171 9.29 12.81 6.80
N VAL A 172 8.21 12.04 6.89
CA VAL A 172 7.20 12.19 7.97
C VAL A 172 7.83 12.09 9.37
N PRO A 173 8.76 11.16 9.66
CA PRO A 173 9.43 11.12 10.97
C PRO A 173 10.25 12.37 11.33
N ARG A 174 10.64 13.18 10.33
CA ARG A 174 11.48 14.39 10.50
C ARG A 174 10.67 15.65 10.78
N LEU A 175 9.37 15.65 10.47
CA LEU A 175 8.48 16.79 10.67
C LEU A 175 8.16 17.06 12.16
N GLY A 176 8.39 16.05 13.01
CA GLY A 176 8.14 16.14 14.44
C GLY A 176 6.67 15.90 14.82
N PRO A 177 6.37 15.77 16.13
CA PRO A 177 5.05 15.38 16.61
C PRO A 177 3.99 16.50 16.55
N GLU A 178 4.42 17.75 16.39
CA GLU A 178 3.49 18.90 16.27
C GLU A 178 2.93 19.06 14.86
N PHE A 179 3.57 18.44 13.86
CA PHE A 179 3.12 18.51 12.48
C PHE A 179 1.84 17.66 12.27
N PRO A 180 0.86 18.14 11.47
CA PRO A 180 -0.36 17.37 11.21
C PRO A 180 -0.04 15.98 10.64
N PRO A 181 -0.74 14.90 11.09
CA PRO A 181 -0.39 13.55 10.70
C PRO A 181 -0.50 13.36 9.17
N VAL A 182 0.47 12.66 8.58
CA VAL A 182 0.53 12.45 7.12
C VAL A 182 0.37 10.97 6.80
N ARG A 183 -0.62 10.64 5.97
CA ARG A 183 -0.93 9.27 5.55
C ARG A 183 -0.74 9.14 4.04
N GLY A 184 0.20 8.29 3.62
CA GLY A 184 0.47 8.01 2.21
C GLY A 184 -0.15 6.68 1.78
N HIS A 185 -0.83 6.65 0.63
CA HIS A 185 -1.44 5.45 0.08
C HIS A 185 -1.19 5.31 -1.42
N GLY A 186 -0.75 4.12 -1.83
CA GLY A 186 -0.61 3.75 -3.24
C GLY A 186 -1.95 3.34 -3.83
N ILE A 187 -2.32 3.88 -4.98
CA ILE A 187 -3.61 3.59 -5.64
C ILE A 187 -3.50 2.71 -6.90
N ALA A 188 -2.28 2.38 -7.33
CA ALA A 188 -2.04 1.60 -8.56
C ALA A 188 -2.63 0.18 -8.54
N HIS A 189 -2.92 -0.36 -7.35
CA HIS A 189 -3.51 -1.69 -7.16
C HIS A 189 -5.03 -1.72 -7.42
N LEU A 190 -5.70 -0.56 -7.42
CA LEU A 190 -7.13 -0.45 -7.61
C LEU A 190 -7.45 -0.55 -9.10
N LYS A 191 -8.29 -1.53 -9.47
CA LYS A 191 -8.59 -1.86 -10.88
C LYS A 191 -10.03 -1.61 -11.29
N SER A 192 -10.93 -1.43 -10.34
CA SER A 192 -12.34 -1.13 -10.60
C SER A 192 -12.74 0.20 -9.97
N ASP A 193 -13.72 0.86 -10.58
CA ASP A 193 -14.27 2.12 -10.07
C ASP A 193 -14.88 1.95 -8.68
N ASP A 194 -15.53 0.81 -8.42
CA ASP A 194 -16.18 0.56 -7.13
C ASP A 194 -15.15 0.34 -6.02
N ASP A 195 -14.06 -0.37 -6.30
CA ASP A 195 -12.94 -0.51 -5.36
C ASP A 195 -12.28 0.85 -5.10
N ALA A 196 -12.09 1.65 -6.15
CA ALA A 196 -11.48 2.98 -6.03
C ALA A 196 -12.36 3.92 -5.19
N ARG A 197 -13.69 3.90 -5.38
CA ARG A 197 -14.65 4.66 -4.56
C ARG A 197 -14.63 4.20 -3.10
N ALA A 198 -14.75 2.89 -2.88
CA ALA A 198 -14.74 2.31 -1.55
C ALA A 198 -13.43 2.60 -0.80
N PHE A 199 -12.31 2.56 -1.51
CA PHE A 199 -11.01 2.92 -0.96
C PHE A 199 -10.96 4.37 -0.51
N VAL A 200 -11.39 5.31 -1.36
CA VAL A 200 -11.47 6.74 -1.01
C VAL A 200 -12.37 6.96 0.20
N ASP A 201 -13.55 6.34 0.22
CA ASP A 201 -14.48 6.41 1.35
C ASP A 201 -13.91 5.84 2.65
N ALA A 202 -12.96 4.91 2.57
CA ALA A 202 -12.27 4.39 3.74
C ALA A 202 -11.14 5.31 4.21
N VAL A 203 -10.31 5.82 3.30
CA VAL A 203 -9.02 6.45 3.70
C VAL A 203 -9.06 7.98 3.78
N VAL A 204 -9.95 8.65 3.05
CA VAL A 204 -10.02 10.12 3.01
C VAL A 204 -10.72 10.75 4.23
N PRO A 205 -11.75 10.14 4.85
CA PRO A 205 -12.42 10.77 5.99
C PRO A 205 -11.47 11.19 7.10
N GLY A 206 -11.73 12.37 7.65
CA GLY A 206 -10.94 12.96 8.73
C GLY A 206 -9.63 13.63 8.30
N ALA A 207 -9.29 13.70 7.02
CA ALA A 207 -8.18 14.52 6.55
C ALA A 207 -8.57 16.01 6.48
N ASP A 208 -7.62 16.93 6.66
CA ASP A 208 -7.80 18.35 6.33
C ASP A 208 -7.34 18.64 4.90
N VAL A 209 -6.31 17.93 4.43
CA VAL A 209 -5.72 18.10 3.09
C VAL A 209 -5.58 16.76 2.39
N VAL A 210 -6.10 16.66 1.17
CA VAL A 210 -6.04 15.50 0.30
C VAL A 210 -5.22 15.86 -0.94
N ILE A 211 -4.16 15.09 -1.20
CA ILE A 211 -3.30 15.24 -2.37
C ILE A 211 -3.51 14.02 -3.26
N LEU A 212 -3.96 14.22 -4.49
CA LEU A 212 -4.07 13.19 -5.52
C LEU A 212 -2.95 13.39 -6.53
N ARG A 213 -1.99 12.47 -6.62
CA ARG A 213 -0.96 12.50 -7.67
C ARG A 213 -1.16 11.36 -8.67
N LEU A 214 -1.57 11.71 -9.89
CA LEU A 214 -2.10 10.73 -10.86
C LEU A 214 -1.22 10.60 -12.11
N LEU A 215 -0.86 9.36 -12.45
CA LEU A 215 -0.23 9.02 -13.73
C LEU A 215 -1.34 8.70 -14.76
N GLY A 216 -1.50 9.57 -15.76
CA GLY A 216 -2.54 9.40 -16.80
C GLY A 216 -3.82 10.21 -16.57
N GLY A 217 -3.77 11.25 -15.73
CA GLY A 217 -4.89 12.17 -15.53
C GLY A 217 -6.04 11.56 -14.72
N ARG A 218 -7.19 12.24 -14.67
CA ARG A 218 -8.32 11.81 -13.82
C ARG A 218 -8.90 10.44 -14.16
N THR A 219 -8.84 10.02 -15.43
CA THR A 219 -9.39 8.72 -15.88
C THR A 219 -8.58 7.53 -15.35
N SER A 220 -7.30 7.74 -14.99
CA SER A 220 -6.45 6.69 -14.41
C SER A 220 -6.96 6.18 -13.06
N PHE A 221 -7.68 7.01 -12.31
CA PHE A 221 -8.25 6.67 -11.00
C PHE A 221 -9.79 6.59 -11.02
N GLY A 222 -10.40 6.89 -12.17
CA GLY A 222 -11.81 6.67 -12.47
C GLY A 222 -12.75 7.13 -11.36
N GLY A 223 -13.60 6.21 -10.89
CA GLY A 223 -14.57 6.47 -9.83
C GLY A 223 -13.96 6.97 -8.51
N GLY A 224 -12.70 6.62 -8.21
CA GLY A 224 -11.99 7.14 -7.04
C GLY A 224 -11.72 8.64 -7.13
N PHE A 225 -11.36 9.15 -8.30
CA PHE A 225 -11.15 10.58 -8.51
C PHE A 225 -12.46 11.36 -8.30
N GLU A 226 -13.55 10.91 -8.92
CA GLU A 226 -14.86 11.53 -8.76
C GLU A 226 -15.29 11.55 -7.29
N ARG A 227 -15.05 10.44 -6.58
CA ARG A 227 -15.40 10.33 -5.16
C ARG A 227 -14.58 11.26 -4.29
N ALA A 228 -13.28 11.42 -4.56
CA ALA A 228 -12.42 12.33 -3.81
C ALA A 228 -12.85 13.80 -4.00
N VAL A 229 -13.25 14.18 -5.22
CA VAL A 229 -13.78 15.53 -5.50
C VAL A 229 -15.09 15.79 -4.73
N VAL A 230 -16.00 14.80 -4.72
CA VAL A 230 -17.25 14.91 -3.96
C VAL A 230 -16.96 15.02 -2.46
N ARG A 231 -16.12 14.14 -1.92
CA ARG A 231 -15.75 14.12 -0.51
C ARG A 231 -15.11 15.40 -0.03
N ALA A 232 -14.15 15.94 -0.78
CA ALA A 232 -13.51 17.19 -0.42
C ALA A 232 -14.50 18.35 -0.29
N ARG A 233 -15.59 18.35 -1.08
CA ARG A 233 -16.66 19.34 -0.96
C ARG A 233 -17.60 19.05 0.21
N GLU A 234 -17.99 17.79 0.40
CA GLU A 234 -18.91 17.37 1.47
C GLU A 234 -18.30 17.55 2.87
N ASP A 235 -17.01 17.24 3.00
CA ASP A 235 -16.28 17.21 4.26
C ASP A 235 -15.42 18.49 4.47
N GLU A 236 -15.59 19.50 3.59
CA GLU A 236 -14.88 20.80 3.62
C GLU A 236 -13.34 20.68 3.67
N GLN A 237 -12.78 19.70 2.95
CA GLN A 237 -11.35 19.41 2.91
C GLN A 237 -10.67 20.15 1.75
N TRP A 238 -9.38 20.45 1.90
CA TRP A 238 -8.56 20.89 0.78
C TRP A 238 -8.22 19.71 -0.13
N LEU A 239 -8.39 19.87 -1.44
CA LEU A 239 -8.09 18.90 -2.46
C LEU A 239 -7.14 19.50 -3.50
N ILE A 240 -6.02 18.81 -3.70
CA ILE A 240 -4.99 19.17 -4.67
C ILE A 240 -4.78 17.98 -5.59
N CYS A 241 -5.09 18.16 -6.87
CA CYS A 241 -4.95 17.15 -7.91
C CYS A 241 -3.77 17.51 -8.80
N LEU A 242 -2.74 16.66 -8.79
CA LEU A 242 -1.45 16.90 -9.42
C LEU A 242 -1.15 15.80 -10.45
N PRO A 243 -0.57 16.14 -11.60
CA PRO A 243 -0.06 15.15 -12.53
C PRO A 243 1.16 14.43 -11.94
N GLY A 244 1.29 13.14 -12.27
CA GLY A 244 2.49 12.33 -11.98
C GLY A 244 3.61 12.51 -13.01
N THR A 245 3.45 13.40 -13.98
CA THR A 245 4.42 13.71 -15.04
C THR A 245 4.80 15.20 -14.99
N ASP A 246 5.81 15.58 -15.77
CA ASP A 246 6.25 16.98 -15.87
C ASP A 246 5.26 17.88 -16.62
N ALA A 247 4.31 17.29 -17.34
CA ALA A 247 3.30 18.03 -18.08
C ALA A 247 2.19 18.54 -17.14
N LEU A 248 1.81 19.81 -17.30
CA LEU A 248 0.63 20.36 -16.63
C LEU A 248 -0.63 19.63 -17.10
N ASP A 249 -1.55 19.39 -16.17
CA ASP A 249 -2.87 18.82 -16.45
C ASP A 249 -3.96 19.82 -16.04
N PRO A 250 -4.56 20.56 -17.00
CA PRO A 250 -5.60 21.53 -16.72
C PRO A 250 -6.85 20.93 -16.09
N GLU A 251 -7.18 19.66 -16.38
CA GLU A 251 -8.37 19.00 -15.79
C GLU A 251 -8.14 18.70 -14.32
N LEU A 252 -6.95 18.21 -13.95
CA LEU A 252 -6.57 18.02 -12.55
C LEU A 252 -6.50 19.35 -11.81
N THR A 253 -5.90 20.37 -12.44
CA THR A 253 -5.83 21.71 -11.86
C THR A 253 -7.22 22.28 -11.59
N ALA A 254 -8.15 22.16 -12.54
CA ALA A 254 -9.52 22.64 -12.41
C ALA A 254 -10.34 21.86 -11.37
N ALA A 255 -9.98 20.61 -11.09
CA ALA A 255 -10.64 19.79 -10.06
C ALA A 255 -10.12 20.07 -8.64
N SER A 256 -8.94 20.67 -8.52
CA SER A 256 -8.41 21.14 -7.23
C SER A 256 -9.28 22.27 -6.69
N ASN A 257 -9.45 22.34 -5.37
CA ASN A 257 -10.18 23.45 -4.72
C ASN A 257 -9.25 24.47 -4.04
N VAL A 258 -7.94 24.36 -4.28
CA VAL A 258 -6.93 25.36 -3.90
C VAL A 258 -6.69 26.37 -5.03
N GLY A 259 -6.06 27.51 -4.71
CA GLY A 259 -5.63 28.47 -5.72
C GLY A 259 -4.60 27.88 -6.69
N ALA A 260 -4.64 28.27 -7.97
CA ALA A 260 -3.74 27.75 -8.99
C ALA A 260 -2.25 27.92 -8.65
N ALA A 261 -1.88 29.03 -8.00
CA ALA A 261 -0.51 29.24 -7.53
C ALA A 261 -0.06 28.18 -6.53
N VAL A 262 -0.95 27.75 -5.62
CA VAL A 262 -0.66 26.70 -4.64
C VAL A 262 -0.49 25.34 -5.32
N ALA A 263 -1.36 25.02 -6.28
CA ALA A 263 -1.26 23.77 -7.04
C ALA A 263 0.03 23.70 -7.89
N LEU A 264 0.41 24.81 -8.55
CA LEU A 264 1.63 24.89 -9.35
C LEU A 264 2.89 24.80 -8.48
N GLU A 265 2.93 25.47 -7.33
CA GLU A 265 4.05 25.37 -6.39
C GLU A 265 4.18 23.95 -5.82
N ALA A 266 3.04 23.33 -5.46
CA ALA A 266 3.01 21.94 -5.01
C ALA A 266 3.56 20.97 -6.08
N LEU A 267 3.18 21.19 -7.34
CA LEU A 267 3.72 20.44 -8.47
C LEU A 267 5.23 20.66 -8.62
N ALA A 268 5.72 21.90 -8.47
CA ALA A 268 7.13 22.23 -8.60
C ALA A 268 8.02 21.49 -7.59
N TYR A 269 7.59 21.36 -6.33
CA TYR A 269 8.30 20.51 -5.35
C TYR A 269 8.41 19.06 -5.82
N LEU A 270 7.30 18.48 -6.30
CA LEU A 270 7.27 17.09 -6.75
C LEU A 270 8.06 16.85 -8.04
N GLN A 271 8.14 17.85 -8.92
CA GLN A 271 8.96 17.82 -10.14
C GLN A 271 10.45 17.93 -9.83
N CYS A 272 10.83 18.80 -8.89
CA CYS A 272 12.22 18.88 -8.43
C CYS A 272 12.65 17.58 -7.73
N GLY A 273 11.71 16.92 -7.04
CA GLY A 273 11.91 15.60 -6.44
C GLY A 273 12.86 15.60 -5.24
N GLY A 274 13.10 14.44 -4.64
CA GLY A 274 13.98 14.31 -3.48
C GLY A 274 13.33 14.66 -2.14
N LEU A 275 13.95 14.19 -1.06
CA LEU A 275 13.34 14.22 0.29
C LEU A 275 13.13 15.65 0.81
N ARG A 276 14.06 16.57 0.52
CA ARG A 276 13.93 17.98 0.96
C ARG A 276 12.69 18.62 0.35
N ASN A 277 12.45 18.45 -0.95
CA ASN A 277 11.29 19.04 -1.59
C ASN A 277 9.97 18.44 -1.11
N VAL A 278 9.93 17.13 -0.81
CA VAL A 278 8.72 16.52 -0.21
C VAL A 278 8.46 17.05 1.20
N GLU A 279 9.51 17.29 1.99
CA GLU A 279 9.36 17.94 3.31
C GLU A 279 8.82 19.37 3.17
N GLN A 280 9.44 20.17 2.29
CA GLN A 280 9.05 21.56 2.07
C GLN A 280 7.66 21.69 1.44
N LEU A 281 7.25 20.74 0.59
CA LEU A 281 5.88 20.63 0.09
C LEU A 281 4.87 20.51 1.24
N LEU A 282 5.10 19.59 2.18
CA LEU A 282 4.18 19.38 3.30
C LEU A 282 4.11 20.62 4.19
N ARG A 283 5.25 21.24 4.50
CA ARG A 283 5.31 22.50 5.26
C ARG A 283 4.59 23.65 4.53
N PHE A 284 4.84 23.80 3.22
CA PHE A 284 4.20 24.78 2.37
C PHE A 284 2.68 24.67 2.39
N LEU A 285 2.15 23.46 2.21
CA LEU A 285 0.71 23.21 2.24
C LEU A 285 0.13 23.39 3.64
N SER A 286 0.84 22.96 4.68
CA SER A 286 0.43 23.16 6.08
C SER A 286 0.33 24.64 6.45
N ASP A 287 1.25 25.47 5.97
CA ASP A 287 1.23 26.90 6.24
C ASP A 287 0.17 27.63 5.42
N HIS A 288 0.03 27.30 4.13
CA HIS A 288 -0.93 27.98 3.26
C HIS A 288 -2.38 27.59 3.48
N LEU A 289 -2.64 26.32 3.79
CA LEU A 289 -4.00 25.78 3.85
C LEU A 289 -4.50 25.62 5.28
N LEU A 290 -3.59 25.34 6.22
CA LEU A 290 -3.92 25.10 7.63
C LEU A 290 -3.39 26.21 8.56
N THR A 291 -2.67 27.21 8.04
CA THR A 291 -2.16 28.37 8.80
C THR A 291 -1.29 28.00 10.01
N THR A 292 -0.52 26.91 9.90
CA THR A 292 0.24 26.32 11.01
C THR A 292 1.56 27.04 11.35
N GLY A 293 2.27 27.58 10.36
CA GLY A 293 3.45 28.43 10.57
C GLY A 293 4.77 27.68 10.77
N PHE A 294 4.93 26.49 10.21
CA PHE A 294 6.17 25.69 10.28
C PHE A 294 7.32 26.30 9.46
N GLY A 295 7.01 27.20 8.51
CA GLY A 295 7.95 27.76 7.56
C GLY A 295 8.35 26.75 6.48
N TYR A 296 8.55 27.24 5.26
CA TYR A 296 8.96 26.42 4.12
C TYR A 296 9.96 27.16 3.22
N ASP A 297 10.85 26.41 2.58
CA ASP A 297 11.80 26.88 1.56
C ASP A 297 11.26 26.59 0.15
N ALA A 298 11.60 27.41 -0.85
CA ALA A 298 11.19 27.20 -2.25
C ALA A 298 11.70 25.87 -2.85
N PRO A 299 11.03 25.32 -3.90
CA PRO A 299 11.45 24.11 -4.60
C PRO A 299 12.89 24.20 -5.12
N GLU A 300 13.70 23.18 -4.81
CA GLU A 300 15.13 23.15 -5.16
C GLU A 300 15.44 21.96 -6.10
N PRO A 301 15.96 22.20 -7.32
CA PRO A 301 16.29 21.13 -8.26
C PRO A 301 17.28 20.12 -7.67
N GLN A 302 17.03 18.83 -7.85
CA GLN A 302 18.00 17.80 -7.46
C GLN A 302 19.14 17.71 -8.50
N PRO A 303 20.40 17.47 -8.07
CA PRO A 303 21.50 17.21 -8.99
C PRO A 303 21.17 16.04 -9.92
N ARG A 304 21.42 16.20 -11.22
CA ARG A 304 21.18 15.14 -12.23
C ARG A 304 22.06 13.90 -12.03
N HIS A 305 23.19 14.09 -11.35
CA HIS A 305 24.13 13.03 -10.99
C HIS A 305 24.76 13.38 -9.65
N GLY A 306 25.14 12.35 -8.90
CA GLY A 306 25.83 12.49 -7.63
C GLY A 306 26.63 11.24 -7.34
N VAL A 307 27.49 11.33 -6.33
CA VAL A 307 28.23 10.16 -5.85
C VAL A 307 27.50 9.60 -4.63
N TYR A 308 27.13 8.32 -4.70
CA TYR A 308 26.57 7.62 -3.56
C TYR A 308 27.69 7.23 -2.60
N TRP A 309 27.60 7.71 -1.37
CA TRP A 309 28.54 7.36 -0.31
C TRP A 309 27.83 6.45 0.68
N ASP A 310 28.34 5.23 0.83
CA ASP A 310 27.86 4.33 1.88
C ASP A 310 28.42 4.79 3.23
N THR A 311 27.58 5.46 4.02
CA THR A 311 27.92 5.91 5.37
C THR A 311 27.99 4.76 6.38
N SER A 312 27.51 3.56 6.03
CA SER A 312 27.66 2.35 6.87
C SER A 312 29.04 1.70 6.78
N ALA A 313 29.84 2.08 5.77
CA ALA A 313 31.18 1.55 5.54
C ALA A 313 32.32 2.34 6.23
N GLY A 314 32.02 3.36 7.05
CA GLY A 314 33.02 4.05 7.89
C GLY A 314 34.14 4.81 7.18
N GLY A 315 34.05 5.02 5.87
CA GLY A 315 35.06 5.76 5.10
C GLY A 315 34.72 7.24 4.98
N ALA A 316 35.38 8.10 5.76
CA ALA A 316 35.39 9.54 5.48
C ALA A 316 36.12 9.82 4.15
N PRO A 317 35.71 10.84 3.36
CA PRO A 317 36.26 11.06 2.04
C PRO A 317 37.73 11.51 2.10
N ARG A 318 38.60 10.82 1.36
CA ARG A 318 39.88 11.36 0.87
C ARG A 318 39.64 11.84 -0.56
N GLY A 319 39.17 13.07 -0.70
CA GLY A 319 39.00 13.71 -2.01
C GLY A 319 38.44 15.12 -1.85
N GLU A 320 39.18 16.09 -2.34
CA GLU A 320 38.85 17.52 -2.31
C GLU A 320 37.53 17.79 -3.07
N ALA A 321 36.68 18.66 -2.52
CA ALA A 321 35.44 19.07 -3.14
C ALA A 321 35.73 19.79 -4.47
N ILE A 322 35.29 19.22 -5.60
CA ILE A 322 35.31 19.91 -6.88
C ILE A 322 34.00 20.70 -6.99
N GLU A 323 34.12 22.01 -6.88
CA GLU A 323 33.05 22.98 -7.13
C GLU A 323 32.67 22.92 -8.61
N VAL A 324 31.49 22.40 -8.92
CA VAL A 324 30.96 22.39 -10.29
C VAL A 324 30.23 23.70 -10.54
N VAL A 325 30.95 24.67 -11.10
CA VAL A 325 30.35 25.91 -11.64
C VAL A 325 29.60 25.56 -12.92
N GLY A 326 28.27 25.64 -12.88
CA GLY A 326 27.42 25.41 -14.05
C GLY A 326 27.47 26.57 -15.04
N THR A 327 27.61 26.24 -16.32
CA THR A 327 27.36 27.14 -17.47
C THR A 327 25.92 27.09 -17.91
#